data_AF-A0A7C6ZZF0-F1
#
_entry.id   AF-A0A7C6ZZF0-F1
#
_cell.length_a   1.000
_cell.length_b   1.000
_cell.length_c   1.000
_cell.angle_alpha   90.00
_cell.angle_beta   90.00
_cell.angle_gamma   90.00
#
_symmetry.space_group_name_H-M   'P 1'
#
loop_
_entity.id
_entity.type
_entity.pdbx_description
1 polymer ?
#
loop_
_entity_poly.entity_id
_entity_poly.type
_entity_poly.pdbx_seq_one_letter_code
_entity_poly.pdbx_strand_id
1 'polypeptide(L)'
;MKSADTVSLCIPLKAEYVSVVRLTASGVASRAGFDIDSIEDIKVALSEVLGKIIENQPSIDRINIDFVLQGDGISVNIDIPESIPDLFNNEEDKFALAIIKSLMDDMEMIRQDHIVITMVKKLGKAV
;
A
#
# COMPACT_ATOMS: atom_id res chain seq x y z
N MET A 1 9.87 -22.00 -10.09
CA MET A 1 9.28 -20.96 -9.21
C MET A 1 7.83 -20.79 -9.62
N LYS A 2 6.86 -20.91 -8.69
CA LYS A 2 5.49 -20.47 -9.01
C LYS A 2 5.56 -18.99 -9.35
N SER A 3 4.97 -18.60 -10.49
CA SER A 3 4.77 -17.19 -10.81
C SER A 3 4.00 -16.56 -9.65
N ALA A 4 4.48 -15.45 -9.10
CA ALA A 4 3.66 -14.63 -8.23
C ALA A 4 2.56 -14.01 -9.10
N ASP A 5 1.31 -14.11 -8.65
CA ASP A 5 0.22 -13.40 -9.32
C ASP A 5 0.33 -11.92 -8.94
N THR A 6 0.14 -11.03 -9.91
CA THR A 6 0.13 -9.58 -9.67
C THR A 6 -1.16 -8.98 -10.19
N VAL A 7 -1.82 -8.20 -9.35
CA VAL A 7 -2.97 -7.38 -9.72
C VAL A 7 -2.55 -5.92 -9.68
N SER A 8 -2.61 -5.25 -10.84
CA SER A 8 -2.17 -3.86 -10.99
C SER A 8 -3.35 -2.92 -11.15
N LEU A 9 -3.31 -1.79 -10.45
CA LEU A 9 -4.22 -0.67 -10.63
C LEU A 9 -3.45 0.56 -11.07
N CYS A 10 -3.94 1.23 -12.11
CA CYS A 10 -3.54 2.59 -12.45
C CYS A 10 -4.73 3.50 -12.21
N ILE A 11 -4.64 4.42 -11.23
CA ILE A 11 -5.76 5.26 -10.82
C ILE A 11 -5.38 6.75 -10.82
N PRO A 12 -6.36 7.67 -10.99
CA PRO A 12 -6.14 9.07 -10.66
C PRO A 12 -5.78 9.24 -9.18
N LEU A 13 -4.83 10.13 -8.86
CA LEU A 13 -4.48 10.44 -7.48
C LEU A 13 -5.52 11.38 -6.85
N LYS A 14 -6.71 10.85 -6.55
CA LYS A 14 -7.79 11.59 -5.88
C LYS A 14 -8.45 10.74 -4.80
N ALA A 15 -8.90 11.39 -3.72
CA ALA A 15 -9.47 10.74 -2.55
C ALA A 15 -10.65 9.78 -2.88
N GLU A 16 -11.47 10.11 -3.87
CA GLU A 16 -12.59 9.27 -4.31
C GLU A 16 -12.16 7.88 -4.81
N TYR A 17 -10.96 7.74 -5.38
CA TYR A 17 -10.43 6.47 -5.88
C TYR A 17 -9.77 5.60 -4.80
N VAL A 18 -9.50 6.12 -3.59
CA VAL A 18 -8.99 5.32 -2.47
C VAL A 18 -9.94 4.16 -2.15
N SER A 19 -11.24 4.36 -2.32
CA SER A 19 -12.26 3.31 -2.18
C SER A 19 -12.07 2.14 -3.14
N VAL A 20 -11.66 2.40 -4.38
CA VAL A 20 -11.39 1.38 -5.42
C VAL A 20 -10.16 0.55 -5.06
N VAL A 21 -9.11 1.20 -4.56
CA VAL A 21 -7.90 0.51 -4.09
C VAL A 21 -8.24 -0.41 -2.93
N ARG A 22 -9.04 0.05 -1.95
CA ARG A 22 -9.47 -0.76 -0.80
C ARG A 22 -10.31 -1.96 -1.21
N LEU A 23 -11.25 -1.80 -2.14
CA LEU A 23 -12.05 -2.92 -2.65
C LEU A 23 -11.19 -3.96 -3.37
N THR A 24 -10.20 -3.50 -4.13
CA THR A 24 -9.24 -4.39 -4.79
C THR A 24 -8.38 -5.12 -3.77
N ALA A 25 -7.89 -4.42 -2.74
CA ALA A 25 -7.16 -5.02 -1.63
C ALA A 25 -8.01 -6.10 -0.93
N SER A 26 -9.30 -5.84 -0.67
CA SER A 26 -10.21 -6.84 -0.11
C SER A 26 -10.31 -8.10 -0.97
N GLY A 27 -10.52 -7.94 -2.28
CA GLY A 27 -10.64 -9.09 -3.19
C GLY A 27 -9.34 -9.90 -3.29
N VAL A 28 -8.20 -9.20 -3.40
CA VAL A 28 -6.88 -9.83 -3.52
C VAL A 28 -6.47 -10.52 -2.22
N ALA A 29 -6.62 -9.87 -1.07
CA ALA A 29 -6.29 -10.44 0.24
C ALA A 29 -7.21 -11.59 0.64
N SER A 30 -8.51 -11.49 0.34
CA SER A 30 -9.43 -12.61 0.52
C SER A 30 -9.02 -13.82 -0.31
N ARG A 31 -8.62 -13.61 -1.58
CA ARG A 31 -8.13 -14.69 -2.45
C ARG A 31 -6.80 -15.29 -1.97
N ALA A 32 -5.96 -14.50 -1.30
CA ALA A 32 -4.73 -14.98 -0.68
C ALA A 32 -4.97 -15.77 0.63
N GLY A 33 -6.18 -15.73 1.20
CA GLY A 33 -6.54 -16.48 2.40
C GLY A 33 -6.40 -15.72 3.73
N PHE A 34 -6.32 -14.38 3.68
CA PHE A 34 -6.36 -13.55 4.88
C PHE A 34 -7.75 -13.58 5.54
N ASP A 35 -7.77 -13.48 6.87
CA ASP A 35 -8.99 -13.24 7.62
C ASP A 35 -9.47 -11.79 7.49
N ILE A 36 -10.69 -11.53 7.96
CA ILE A 36 -11.33 -10.23 7.83
C ILE A 36 -10.51 -9.15 8.54
N ASP A 37 -9.97 -9.44 9.72
CA ASP A 37 -9.19 -8.48 10.50
C ASP A 37 -7.91 -8.08 9.76
N SER A 38 -7.16 -9.05 9.23
CA SER A 38 -5.97 -8.78 8.43
C SER A 38 -6.27 -8.04 7.13
N ILE A 39 -7.43 -8.30 6.51
CA ILE A 39 -7.89 -7.54 5.34
C ILE A 39 -8.17 -6.09 5.71
N GLU A 40 -8.81 -5.83 6.85
CA GLU A 40 -9.04 -4.47 7.33
C GLU A 40 -7.73 -3.75 7.69
N ASP A 41 -6.78 -4.45 8.32
CA ASP A 41 -5.43 -3.91 8.58
C ASP A 41 -4.78 -3.38 7.30
N ILE A 42 -4.76 -4.19 6.23
CA ILE A 42 -4.20 -3.82 4.92
C ILE A 42 -4.92 -2.58 4.36
N LYS A 43 -6.25 -2.53 4.46
CA LYS A 43 -7.04 -1.40 3.93
C LYS A 43 -6.80 -0.11 4.70
N VAL A 44 -6.65 -0.18 6.02
CA VAL A 44 -6.34 1.00 6.85
C VAL A 44 -4.94 1.49 6.50
N ALA A 45 -3.93 0.62 6.49
CA ALA A 45 -2.56 1.00 6.11
C ALA A 45 -2.49 1.64 4.71
N LEU A 46 -3.19 1.08 3.72
CA LEU A 46 -3.33 1.68 2.39
C LEU A 46 -3.99 3.06 2.40
N SER A 47 -4.98 3.25 3.27
CA SER A 47 -5.66 4.55 3.40
C SER A 47 -4.72 5.62 3.95
N GLU A 48 -3.92 5.28 4.96
CA GLU A 48 -2.91 6.18 5.53
C GLU A 48 -1.86 6.56 4.49
N VAL A 49 -1.32 5.58 3.75
CA VAL A 49 -0.32 5.85 2.71
C VAL A 49 -0.89 6.71 1.58
N LEU A 50 -2.04 6.34 1.03
CA LEU A 50 -2.64 7.11 -0.06
C LEU A 50 -3.08 8.50 0.39
N GLY A 51 -3.60 8.64 1.61
CA GLY A 51 -3.95 9.93 2.21
C GLY A 51 -2.74 10.87 2.23
N LYS A 52 -1.58 10.38 2.69
CA LYS A 52 -0.33 11.17 2.72
C LYS A 52 0.19 11.53 1.35
N ILE A 53 0.10 10.64 0.37
CA ILE A 53 0.49 10.96 -1.01
C ILE A 53 -0.43 12.06 -1.58
N ILE A 54 -1.75 11.94 -1.38
CA ILE A 54 -2.74 12.91 -1.85
C ILE A 54 -2.55 14.29 -1.20
N GLU A 55 -2.28 14.34 0.12
CA GLU A 55 -2.02 15.58 0.85
C GLU A 55 -0.78 16.32 0.34
N ASN A 56 0.26 15.58 -0.04
CA ASN A 56 1.56 16.14 -0.41
C ASN A 56 1.74 16.40 -1.91
N GLN A 57 0.87 15.89 -2.79
CA GLN A 57 1.10 15.95 -4.26
C GLN A 57 -0.16 16.23 -5.09
N PRO A 58 -0.58 17.50 -5.20
CA PRO A 58 -1.71 17.87 -6.05
C PRO A 58 -1.42 17.81 -7.56
N SER A 59 -0.15 17.73 -7.99
CA SER A 59 0.24 17.75 -9.41
C SER A 59 0.33 16.37 -10.07
N ILE A 60 0.43 15.30 -9.30
CA ILE A 60 0.50 13.93 -9.84
C ILE A 60 -0.90 13.54 -10.34
N ASP A 61 -1.02 13.26 -11.64
CA ASP A 61 -2.32 12.84 -12.22
C ASP A 61 -2.67 11.41 -11.81
N ARG A 62 -1.71 10.48 -11.89
CA ARG A 62 -1.94 9.05 -11.73
C ARG A 62 -0.83 8.36 -10.95
N ILE A 63 -1.21 7.31 -10.23
CA ILE A 63 -0.29 6.39 -9.55
C ILE A 63 -0.57 4.95 -9.96
N ASN A 64 0.45 4.10 -9.86
CA ASN A 64 0.33 2.67 -10.04
C ASN A 64 0.41 1.96 -8.68
N ILE A 65 -0.44 0.96 -8.49
CA ILE A 65 -0.49 0.16 -7.28
C ILE A 65 -0.53 -1.31 -7.68
N ASP A 66 0.50 -2.06 -7.30
CA ASP A 66 0.61 -3.48 -7.56
C ASP A 66 0.40 -4.28 -6.28
N PHE A 67 -0.55 -5.21 -6.33
CA PHE A 67 -0.76 -6.22 -5.30
C PHE A 67 -0.09 -7.51 -5.76
N VAL A 68 1.03 -7.87 -5.15
CA VAL A 68 1.81 -9.06 -5.48
C VAL A 68 1.51 -10.15 -4.46
N LEU A 69 0.86 -11.23 -4.91
CA LEU A 69 0.60 -12.40 -4.07
C LEU A 69 1.84 -13.29 -4.09
N GLN A 70 2.45 -13.45 -2.92
CA GLN A 70 3.58 -14.35 -2.70
C GLN A 70 3.12 -15.51 -1.79
N GLY A 71 3.86 -16.63 -1.82
CA GLY A 71 3.45 -17.84 -1.11
C GLY A 71 3.28 -17.68 0.41
N ASP A 72 3.82 -16.61 0.98
CA ASP A 72 3.80 -16.27 2.39
C ASP A 72 3.04 -14.97 2.71
N GLY A 73 2.36 -14.33 1.75
CA GLY A 73 1.61 -13.10 2.02
C GLY A 73 1.28 -12.25 0.79
N ILE A 74 1.03 -10.96 1.05
CA ILE A 74 0.84 -9.94 0.03
C ILE A 74 1.85 -8.81 0.23
N SER A 75 2.46 -8.39 -0.88
CA SER A 75 3.18 -7.12 -0.99
C SER A 75 2.32 -6.13 -1.76
N VAL A 76 2.17 -4.92 -1.25
CA VAL A 76 1.52 -3.81 -1.96
C VAL A 76 2.57 -2.77 -2.29
N ASN A 77 2.79 -2.55 -3.58
CA ASN A 77 3.80 -1.64 -4.10
C ASN A 77 3.09 -0.44 -4.71
N ILE A 78 3.43 0.76 -4.26
CA ILE A 78 2.87 2.01 -4.76
C ILE A 78 3.99 2.76 -5.45
N ASP A 79 3.87 2.91 -6.77
CA ASP A 79 4.81 3.65 -7.61
C ASP A 79 4.28 5.07 -7.85
N ILE A 80 5.06 6.03 -7.36
CA ILE A 80 4.81 7.46 -7.43
C ILE A 80 5.82 8.04 -8.41
N PRO A 81 5.39 8.53 -9.58
CA PRO A 81 6.28 8.86 -10.70
C PRO A 81 7.21 10.06 -10.46
N GLU A 82 7.03 10.78 -9.35
CA GLU A 82 7.82 11.94 -8.97
C GLU A 82 8.39 11.78 -7.56
N SER A 83 9.57 12.34 -7.32
CA SER A 83 10.19 12.36 -6.00
C SER A 83 9.51 13.37 -5.07
N ILE A 84 9.19 12.94 -3.86
CA ILE A 84 8.57 13.74 -2.80
C ILE A 84 9.55 13.75 -1.61
N PRO A 85 10.36 14.81 -1.43
CA PRO A 85 11.42 14.83 -0.43
C PRO A 85 10.92 14.58 1.01
N ASP A 86 9.76 15.12 1.36
CA ASP A 86 9.27 15.16 2.74
C ASP A 86 8.16 14.16 3.07
N LEU A 87 7.71 13.36 2.10
CA LEU A 87 6.67 12.34 2.34
C LEU A 87 7.14 11.41 3.46
N PHE A 88 6.39 11.29 4.56
CA PHE A 88 6.75 10.45 5.71
C PHE A 88 8.06 10.83 6.45
N ASN A 89 8.57 12.05 6.26
CA ASN A 89 9.75 12.56 6.95
C ASN A 89 9.46 13.68 7.96
N ASN A 90 8.22 14.17 8.03
CA ASN A 90 7.81 15.25 8.94
C ASN A 90 7.17 14.71 10.24
N GLU A 91 7.00 15.59 11.23
CA GLU A 91 6.33 15.25 12.50
C GLU A 91 4.85 14.88 12.32
N GLU A 92 4.18 15.48 11.32
CA GLU A 92 2.76 15.29 11.05
C GLU A 92 2.44 13.87 10.54
N ASP A 93 3.41 13.22 9.91
CA ASP A 93 3.27 11.88 9.34
C ASP A 93 3.62 10.76 10.33
N LYS A 94 4.17 11.09 11.51
CA LYS A 94 4.55 10.09 12.53
C LYS A 94 3.36 9.24 12.97
N PHE A 95 2.18 9.84 13.06
CA PHE A 95 0.98 9.11 13.46
C PHE A 95 0.55 8.11 12.38
N ALA A 96 0.52 8.52 11.12
CA ALA A 96 0.25 7.63 9.99
C ALA A 96 1.26 6.47 9.92
N LEU A 97 2.56 6.76 10.10
CA LEU A 97 3.60 5.72 10.15
C LEU A 97 3.41 4.74 11.31
N ALA A 98 3.00 5.23 12.48
CA ALA A 98 2.75 4.38 13.63
C ALA A 98 1.57 3.42 13.38
N ILE A 99 0.50 3.90 12.73
CA ILE A 99 -0.62 3.06 12.30
C ILE A 99 -0.13 2.01 11.32
N ILE A 100 0.55 2.41 10.23
CA ILE A 100 1.02 1.49 9.19
C ILE A 100 1.94 0.41 9.79
N LYS A 101 2.90 0.79 10.62
CA LYS A 101 3.83 -0.14 11.28
C LYS A 101 3.19 -1.05 12.33
N SER A 102 2.01 -0.67 12.86
CA SER A 102 1.25 -1.52 13.77
C SER A 102 0.39 -2.54 13.02
N LEU A 103 0.00 -2.25 11.78
CA LEU A 103 -0.93 -3.06 10.99
C LEU A 103 -0.24 -3.92 9.93
N MET A 104 0.94 -3.51 9.46
CA MET A 104 1.73 -4.22 8.46
C MET A 104 2.98 -4.84 9.10
N ASP A 105 3.48 -5.93 8.51
CA ASP A 105 4.67 -6.60 9.02
C ASP A 105 5.96 -5.90 8.59
N ASP A 106 5.95 -5.27 7.42
CA ASP A 106 7.07 -4.50 6.91
C ASP A 106 6.61 -3.32 6.06
N MET A 107 7.44 -2.28 6.03
CA MET A 107 7.27 -1.11 5.17
C MET A 107 8.65 -0.58 4.77
N GLU A 108 8.90 -0.54 3.46
CA GLU A 108 10.09 0.05 2.88
C GLU A 108 9.71 1.18 1.92
N MET A 109 10.60 2.17 1.81
CA MET A 109 10.46 3.25 0.86
C MET A 109 11.79 3.51 0.16
N ILE A 110 11.79 3.41 -1.16
CA ILE A 110 12.94 3.69 -2.01
C ILE A 110 12.70 5.03 -2.68
N ARG A 111 13.64 5.97 -2.50
CA ARG A 111 13.58 7.32 -3.08
C ARG A 111 14.73 7.48 -4.07
N GLN A 112 14.40 7.56 -5.35
CA GLN A 112 15.34 7.87 -6.43
C GLN A 112 14.72 8.99 -7.29
N ASP A 113 14.66 8.82 -8.60
CA ASP A 113 13.95 9.70 -9.53
C ASP A 113 12.42 9.61 -9.37
N HIS A 114 11.94 8.50 -8.79
CA HIS A 114 10.57 8.22 -8.40
C HIS A 114 10.54 7.61 -6.98
N ILE A 115 9.37 7.54 -6.34
CA ILE A 115 9.22 6.89 -5.03
C ILE A 115 8.46 5.58 -5.20
N VAL A 116 9.03 4.52 -4.64
CA VAL A 116 8.34 3.24 -4.48
C VAL A 116 8.15 2.96 -3.00
N ILE A 117 6.89 2.84 -2.59
CA ILE A 117 6.52 2.41 -1.23
C ILE A 117 6.09 0.94 -1.32
N THR A 118 6.73 0.10 -0.51
CA THR A 118 6.39 -1.32 -0.41
C THR A 118 5.87 -1.59 0.99
N MET A 119 4.67 -2.15 1.11
CA MET A 119 4.12 -2.63 2.38
C MET A 119 3.85 -4.13 2.29
N VAL A 120 4.24 -4.88 3.33
CA VAL A 120 4.09 -6.34 3.35
C VAL A 120 3.21 -6.76 4.51
N LYS A 121 2.27 -7.66 4.22
CA LYS A 121 1.52 -8.42 5.22
C LYS A 121 1.69 -9.90 4.93
N LYS A 122 2.09 -10.68 5.93
CA LYS A 122 2.31 -12.13 5.85
C LYS A 122 1.05 -12.86 6.25
N LEU A 123 0.77 -13.97 5.59
CA LEU A 123 -0.26 -14.88 6.09
C LEU A 123 0.23 -15.41 7.45
N GLY A 124 -0.59 -15.24 8.49
CA GLY A 124 -0.33 -15.88 9.78
C GLY A 124 -0.10 -17.37 9.57
N LYS A 125 0.94 -17.94 10.18
CA LYS A 125 1.11 -19.40 10.17
C LYS A 125 -0.10 -19.99 10.89
N ALA A 126 -0.89 -20.80 10.19
CA ALA A 126 -1.85 -21.67 10.85
C ALA A 126 -1.08 -22.51 11.87
N VAL A 127 -1.39 -22.33 13.16
CA VAL A 127 -0.84 -23.11 14.27
C VAL A 127 -1.38 -24.53 14.20
#